data_AF-A0A926Q3S0-F1
#
_entry.id   AF-A0A926Q3S0-F1
#
_cell.length_a   1.000
_cell.length_b   1.000
_cell.length_c   1.000
_cell.angle_alpha   90.00
_cell.angle_beta   90.00
_cell.angle_gamma   90.00
#
_symmetry.space_group_name_H-M   'P 1'
#
loop_
_entity.id
_entity.type
_entity.pdbx_description
1 polymer ?
#
loop_
_entity_poly.entity_id
_entity_poly.type
_entity_poly.pdbx_seq_one_letter_code
_entity_poly.pdbx_strand_id
1 'polypeptide(L)'
;MNVLCKHTILKRHYASLFASKIILSIKKKKKEFLIQFAKRLGQLKETKKLSFRDIAENCDLDASFISKIEKGTENITLETVLNLLYGLNIQPKELFDFHFELKNDDIRT
;
A
#
# COMPACT_ATOMS: atom_id res chain seq x y z
N MET A 1 -22.69 1.70 -44.93
CA MET A 1 -22.06 1.18 -43.68
C MET A 1 -21.51 2.35 -42.86
N ASN A 2 -21.97 2.46 -41.60
CA ASN A 2 -21.24 3.03 -40.45
C ASN A 2 -20.89 4.52 -40.35
N VAL A 3 -21.87 5.32 -39.93
CA VAL A 3 -21.60 6.47 -39.03
C VAL A 3 -21.86 6.09 -37.56
N LEU A 4 -22.87 5.25 -37.30
CA LEU A 4 -23.21 4.76 -35.96
C LEU A 4 -22.14 3.84 -35.32
N CYS A 5 -21.43 2.97 -36.07
CA CYS A 5 -20.33 2.20 -35.46
C CYS A 5 -19.09 3.01 -35.10
N LYS A 6 -18.72 4.04 -35.87
CA LYS A 6 -17.47 4.80 -35.60
C LYS A 6 -17.55 5.53 -34.26
N HIS A 7 -18.73 6.02 -33.91
CA HIS A 7 -18.98 6.72 -32.64
C HIS A 7 -18.89 5.77 -31.42
N THR A 8 -19.40 4.55 -31.55
CA THR A 8 -19.33 3.52 -30.50
C THR A 8 -17.90 2.98 -30.30
N ILE A 9 -17.12 2.86 -31.38
CA ILE A 9 -15.72 2.44 -31.34
C ILE A 9 -14.86 3.52 -30.67
N LEU A 10 -15.03 4.81 -31.01
CA LEU A 10 -14.32 5.91 -30.34
C LEU A 10 -14.65 5.93 -28.83
N LYS A 11 -15.94 5.89 -28.45
CA LYS A 11 -16.34 5.91 -27.03
C LYS A 11 -15.74 4.75 -26.22
N ARG A 12 -15.66 3.54 -26.78
CA ARG A 12 -14.98 2.39 -26.15
C ARG A 12 -13.47 2.59 -26.03
N HIS A 13 -12.83 3.18 -27.05
CA HIS A 13 -11.39 3.41 -27.06
C HIS A 13 -10.96 4.51 -26.09
N TYR A 14 -11.75 5.59 -25.95
CA TYR A 14 -11.51 6.61 -24.93
C TYR A 14 -11.81 6.12 -23.52
N ALA A 15 -12.85 5.29 -23.33
CA ALA A 15 -13.14 4.66 -22.04
C ALA A 15 -12.02 3.70 -21.60
N SER A 16 -11.41 2.93 -22.52
CA SER A 16 -10.30 2.03 -22.18
C SER A 16 -9.00 2.78 -21.84
N LEU A 17 -8.70 3.86 -22.56
CA LEU A 17 -7.57 4.74 -22.27
C LEU A 17 -7.74 5.46 -20.92
N PHE A 18 -8.96 5.88 -20.59
CA PHE A 18 -9.28 6.52 -19.31
C PHE A 18 -9.17 5.54 -18.13
N ALA A 19 -9.73 4.33 -18.26
CA ALA A 19 -9.58 3.27 -17.26
C ALA A 19 -8.11 2.89 -17.03
N SER A 20 -7.32 2.80 -18.10
CA SER A 20 -5.87 2.53 -18.02
C SER A 20 -5.13 3.61 -17.21
N LYS A 21 -5.44 4.88 -17.44
CA LYS A 21 -4.85 6.01 -16.70
C LYS A 21 -5.21 5.99 -15.21
N ILE A 22 -6.46 5.69 -14.86
CA ILE A 22 -6.91 5.57 -13.46
C ILE A 22 -6.20 4.40 -12.77
N ILE A 23 -6.15 3.22 -13.40
CA ILE A 23 -5.49 2.03 -12.83
C ILE A 23 -4.00 2.29 -12.59
N LEU A 24 -3.32 2.99 -13.51
CA LEU A 24 -1.94 3.42 -13.34
C LEU A 24 -1.76 4.39 -12.15
N SER A 25 -2.68 5.34 -11.96
CA SER A 25 -2.68 6.25 -10.81
C SER A 25 -2.79 5.48 -9.49
N ILE A 26 -3.76 4.57 -9.39
CA ILE A 26 -3.99 3.73 -8.21
C ILE A 26 -2.75 2.86 -7.92
N LYS A 27 -2.14 2.25 -8.94
CA LYS A 27 -0.92 1.44 -8.76
C LYS A 27 0.25 2.26 -8.22
N LYS A 28 0.43 3.50 -8.70
CA LYS A 28 1.43 4.42 -8.19
C LYS A 28 1.16 4.79 -6.72
N LYS A 29 -0.09 5.14 -6.40
CA LYS A 29 -0.52 5.47 -5.03
C LYS A 29 -0.37 4.31 -4.06
N LYS A 30 -0.69 3.09 -4.48
CA LYS A 30 -0.42 1.88 -3.72
C LYS A 30 1.05 1.77 -3.34
N LYS A 31 1.96 1.96 -4.30
CA LYS A 31 3.41 1.90 -4.04
C LYS A 31 3.85 3.01 -3.07
N GLU A 32 3.36 4.23 -3.25
CA GLU A 32 3.63 5.34 -2.33
C GLU A 32 3.17 5.02 -0.91
N PHE A 33 1.96 4.45 -0.75
CA PHE A 33 1.41 4.06 0.55
C PHE A 33 2.26 3.00 1.24
N LEU A 34 2.64 1.94 0.51
CA LEU A 34 3.50 0.87 1.04
C LEU A 34 4.85 1.41 1.52
N ILE A 35 5.43 2.38 0.81
CA ILE A 35 6.70 3.00 1.21
C ILE A 35 6.54 3.80 2.51
N GLN A 36 5.45 4.55 2.68
CA GLN A 36 5.24 5.31 3.92
C GLN A 36 5.00 4.40 5.12
N PHE A 37 4.19 3.36 4.94
CA PHE A 37 3.99 2.33 5.95
C PHE A 37 5.32 1.66 6.35
N ALA A 38 6.12 1.28 5.36
CA ALA A 38 7.41 0.64 5.56
C ALA A 38 8.40 1.52 6.33
N LYS A 39 8.46 2.81 6.01
CA LYS A 39 9.25 3.80 6.77
C LYS A 39 8.80 3.90 8.22
N ARG A 40 7.48 3.94 8.46
CA ARG A 40 6.93 4.02 9.81
C ARG A 40 7.27 2.77 10.63
N LEU A 41 7.18 1.58 10.03
CA LEU A 41 7.60 0.33 10.64
C LEU A 41 9.07 0.36 11.05
N GLY A 42 9.97 0.82 10.15
CA GLY A 42 11.40 0.96 10.46
C GLY A 42 11.67 1.92 11.62
N GLN A 43 11.00 3.08 11.65
CA GLN A 43 11.11 4.05 12.75
C GLN A 43 10.70 3.45 14.11
N LEU A 44 9.59 2.71 14.14
CA LEU A 44 9.10 2.05 15.36
C LEU A 44 10.08 0.99 15.86
N LYS A 45 10.62 0.18 14.94
CA LYS A 45 11.67 -0.81 15.23
C LYS A 45 12.92 -0.16 15.82
N GLU A 46 13.43 0.90 15.20
CA GLU A 46 14.60 1.65 15.68
C GLU A 46 14.36 2.30 17.04
N THR A 47 13.20 2.94 17.22
CA THR A 47 12.82 3.59 18.50
C THR A 47 12.78 2.59 19.65
N LYS A 48 12.29 1.37 19.38
CA LYS A 48 12.24 0.28 20.36
C LYS A 48 13.53 -0.53 20.46
N LYS A 49 14.54 -0.23 19.62
CA LYS A 49 15.82 -0.95 19.52
C LYS A 49 15.65 -2.45 19.26
N LEU A 50 14.63 -2.82 18.51
CA LEU A 50 14.33 -4.21 18.17
C LEU A 50 15.03 -4.61 16.86
N SER A 51 15.46 -5.86 16.79
CA SER A 51 15.83 -6.52 15.55
C SER A 51 14.59 -7.12 14.86
N PHE A 52 14.72 -7.51 13.59
CA PHE A 52 13.64 -8.26 12.92
C PHE A 52 13.37 -9.61 13.58
N ARG A 53 14.39 -10.22 14.19
CA ARG A 53 14.23 -11.49 14.92
C ARG A 53 13.43 -11.26 16.19
N ASP A 54 13.70 -10.18 16.92
CA ASP A 54 12.99 -9.85 18.16
C ASP A 54 11.50 -9.62 17.90
N ILE A 55 11.14 -9.00 16.75
CA ILE A 55 9.74 -8.85 16.35
C ILE A 55 9.13 -10.20 15.98
N ALA A 56 9.85 -11.02 15.20
CA ALA A 56 9.43 -12.36 14.79
C ALA A 56 9.29 -13.35 15.96
N GLU A 57 10.04 -13.19 17.04
CA GLU A 57 9.89 -14.02 18.25
C GLU A 57 8.55 -13.78 18.96
N ASN A 58 7.96 -12.60 18.75
CA ASN A 58 6.73 -12.17 19.41
C ASN A 58 5.51 -12.20 18.48
N CYS A 59 5.64 -12.73 17.26
CA CYS A 59 4.51 -12.85 16.32
C CYS A 59 4.70 -14.00 15.32
N ASP A 60 3.63 -14.42 14.66
CA ASP A 60 3.69 -15.51 13.68
C ASP A 60 4.16 -15.02 12.30
N LEU A 61 5.34 -14.39 12.24
CA LEU A 61 5.95 -13.86 11.01
C LEU A 61 7.45 -14.10 11.00
N ASP A 62 8.01 -14.46 9.84
CA ASP A 62 9.45 -14.59 9.68
C ASP A 62 10.16 -13.22 9.60
N ALA A 63 11.34 -13.13 10.21
CA ALA A 63 12.20 -11.93 10.13
C ALA A 63 12.49 -11.49 8.68
N SER A 64 12.63 -12.44 7.76
CA SER A 64 12.81 -12.18 6.32
C SER A 64 11.58 -11.52 5.69
N PHE A 65 10.38 -11.92 6.11
CA PHE A 65 9.14 -11.32 5.65
C PHE A 65 8.99 -9.91 6.20
N ILE A 66 9.24 -9.70 7.50
CA ILE A 66 9.25 -8.38 8.13
C ILE A 66 10.23 -7.43 7.42
N SER A 67 11.42 -7.91 7.05
CA SER A 67 12.39 -7.11 6.26
C SER A 67 11.85 -6.68 4.89
N LYS A 68 11.06 -7.51 4.21
CA LYS A 68 10.43 -7.14 2.94
C LYS A 68 9.31 -6.10 3.14
N ILE A 69 8.58 -6.19 4.25
CA ILE A 69 7.58 -5.19 4.64
C ILE A 69 8.26 -3.83 4.88
N GLU A 70 9.38 -3.79 5.61
CA GLU A 70 10.16 -2.56 5.85
C GLU A 70 10.78 -1.96 4.57
N LYS A 71 10.89 -2.75 3.49
CA LYS A 71 11.29 -2.26 2.15
C LYS A 71 10.10 -1.76 1.32
N GLY A 72 8.87 -1.95 1.78
CA GLY A 72 7.65 -1.57 1.05
C GLY A 72 7.42 -2.38 -0.23
N THR A 73 8.01 -3.57 -0.35
CA THR A 73 7.89 -4.43 -1.53
C THR A 73 6.70 -5.37 -1.47
N GLU A 74 6.19 -5.64 -0.27
CA GLU A 74 5.11 -6.59 -0.04
C GLU A 74 3.80 -5.90 0.28
N ASN A 75 2.71 -6.48 -0.23
CA ASN A 75 1.36 -6.10 0.14
C ASN A 75 0.87 -7.05 1.22
N ILE A 76 0.74 -6.54 2.44
CA ILE A 76 0.40 -7.34 3.61
C ILE A 76 -1.12 -7.47 3.81
N THR A 77 -1.53 -8.48 4.58
CA THR A 77 -2.91 -8.65 5.02
C THR A 77 -3.13 -7.94 6.36
N LEU A 78 -4.40 -7.77 6.77
CA LEU A 78 -4.73 -7.24 8.10
C LEU A 78 -4.28 -8.17 9.24
N GLU A 79 -4.22 -9.47 8.99
CA GLU A 79 -3.67 -10.45 9.92
C GLU A 79 -2.17 -10.21 10.16
N THR A 80 -1.40 -9.93 9.09
CA THR A 80 0.00 -9.51 9.24
C THR A 80 0.13 -8.23 10.05
N VAL A 81 -0.77 -7.26 9.83
CA VAL A 81 -0.80 -6.02 10.64
C VAL A 81 -0.99 -6.35 12.11
N LEU A 82 -1.96 -7.20 12.45
CA LEU A 82 -2.20 -7.63 13.83
C LEU A 82 -0.96 -8.31 14.44
N ASN A 83 -0.30 -9.20 13.70
CA ASN A 83 0.94 -9.83 14.12
C ASN A 83 2.06 -8.80 14.38
N LEU A 84 2.21 -7.79 13.52
CA LEU A 84 3.18 -6.70 13.75
C LEU A 84 2.85 -5.88 15.00
N LEU A 85 1.58 -5.64 15.31
CA LEU A 85 1.16 -4.94 16.53
C LEU A 85 1.55 -5.72 17.79
N TYR A 86 1.37 -7.05 17.79
CA TYR A 86 1.85 -7.91 18.87
C TYR A 86 3.38 -7.91 18.95
N GLY A 87 4.06 -8.12 17.82
CA GLY A 87 5.52 -8.19 17.76
C GLY A 87 6.22 -6.89 18.18
N LEU A 88 5.60 -5.73 17.94
CA LEU A 88 6.11 -4.42 18.34
C LEU A 88 5.55 -3.95 19.69
N ASN A 89 4.51 -4.61 20.22
CA ASN A 89 3.74 -4.18 21.38
C ASN A 89 3.32 -2.70 21.29
N ILE A 90 2.48 -2.38 20.30
CA ILE A 90 1.97 -1.02 20.01
C ILE A 90 0.49 -1.05 19.64
N GLN A 91 -0.13 0.13 19.69
CA GLN A 91 -1.49 0.32 19.19
C GLN A 91 -1.52 0.55 17.67
N PRO A 92 -2.64 0.21 16.98
CA PRO A 92 -2.80 0.45 15.54
C PRO A 92 -2.52 1.89 15.12
N LYS A 93 -2.94 2.86 15.94
CA LYS A 93 -2.73 4.29 15.69
C LYS A 93 -1.25 4.61 15.51
N GLU A 94 -0.38 4.01 16.32
CA GLU A 94 1.06 4.26 16.25
C GLU A 94 1.66 3.71 14.95
N LEU A 95 1.19 2.54 14.51
CA LEU A 95 1.66 1.90 13.28
C LEU A 95 1.25 2.67 12.02
N PHE A 96 0.07 3.30 12.03
CA PHE A 96 -0.45 4.11 10.93
C PHE A 96 -0.25 5.62 11.12
N ASP A 97 0.62 6.03 12.04
CA ASP A 97 0.95 7.44 12.27
C ASP A 97 1.92 7.96 11.20
N PHE A 98 1.41 8.16 9.99
CA PHE A 98 2.12 8.78 8.87
C PHE A 98 1.16 9.56 7.98
N HIS A 99 1.68 10.63 7.36
CA HIS A 99 0.90 11.44 6.42
C HIS A 99 0.83 10.77 5.05
N PHE A 100 -0.37 10.67 4.49
CA PHE A 100 -0.58 10.17 3.14
C PHE A 100 -1.68 10.95 2.42
N GLU A 101 -1.34 11.52 1.25
CA GLU A 101 -2.26 12.33 0.46
C GLU A 101 -2.96 11.51 -0.62
N LEU A 102 -4.27 11.38 -0.42
CA LEU A 102 -5.24 10.97 -1.44
C LEU A 102 -5.69 12.24 -2.18
N LYS A 103 -4.94 12.69 -3.19
CA LYS A 103 -5.42 13.81 -4.02
C LYS A 103 -6.71 13.38 -4.74
N ASN A 104 -7.76 14.19 -4.61
CA ASN A 104 -9.09 13.94 -5.17
C ASN A 104 -9.20 14.18 -6.68
N ASP A 105 -8.11 14.50 -7.39
CA ASP A 105 -8.11 14.78 -8.84
C ASP A 105 -8.60 13.59 -9.68
N ASP A 106 -8.69 12.39 -9.08
CA ASP A 106 -9.15 11.15 -9.72
C ASP A 106 -10.65 10.84 -9.50
N ILE A 107 -11.35 11.56 -8.61
CA ILE A 107 -12.81 11.49 -8.45
C ILE A 107 -13.41 12.76 -9.08
N ARG A 108 -13.37 12.84 -10.41
CA ARG A 108 -14.26 13.78 -11.10
C ARG A 108 -15.70 13.35 -10.82
N THR A 109 -16.38 14.12 -9.97
CA THR A 109 -17.84 14.21 -9.95
C THR A 109 -18.37 14.50 -11.36
#